data_AF-A0A4R7ZGT7-F1
#
_entry.id   AF-A0A4R7ZGT7-F1
#
_cell.length_a   1.000
_cell.length_b   1.000
_cell.length_c   1.000
_cell.angle_alpha   90.00
_cell.angle_beta   90.00
_cell.angle_gamma   90.00
#
_symmetry.space_group_name_H-M   'P 1'
#
loop_
_entity.id
_entity.type
_entity.pdbx_description
1 polymer ?
#
loop_
_entity_poly.entity_id
_entity_poly.type
_entity_poly.pdbx_seq_one_letter_code
_entity_poly.pdbx_strand_id
1 'polypeptide(L)'
;MAVFNFIIKEIFGQGAIFLGLIACIGLLLQKKSASEVIRGTVMTAMGFFVLSTGTGLITGNSIDGIATAFNSIMPTAVESTNVDIGALYGTEIGIVMLVGFGINLLVARFTRFKSVFLTGHMLYWFPFVFIAAGVNAGLTGTKLVIIAGLFTAVYMVVSPNLMRPFVKEVTGDDSFTIGHPTTILSVISGLLGKAFGNKAKSTEDLNIPSSLSFLREVSITGSIVIAITYIVMYFILQGNGMDPAVVWGYAESGTTAFSYIFTHAIYFGVGVTIMLQGVRMLIAEIVPAFQGIAEKFVPGAIPALDVPVIFPYGPNALIIGFIVAMITSTITIILTAGMFPTVIIPLTFTCFFEIGCAAIIGNATGGIRGCIMGAAVSGIIMVLLVGFGAYFFNDTIQQWMLVYGGQDFSLWGILEGLFARLFV
;
A
#
# COMPACT_ATOMS: atom_id res chain seq x y z
N MET A 1 -1.76 -25.50 19.24
CA MET A 1 -2.59 -24.29 19.08
C MET A 1 -1.95 -23.04 19.68
N ALA A 2 -1.58 -23.01 20.97
CA ALA A 2 -0.99 -21.81 21.59
C ALA A 2 0.31 -21.32 20.90
N VAL A 3 1.29 -22.20 20.66
CA VAL A 3 2.56 -21.84 19.98
C VAL A 3 2.32 -21.35 18.55
N PHE A 4 1.42 -22.01 17.82
CA PHE A 4 1.06 -21.63 16.46
C PHE A 4 0.42 -20.23 16.40
N ASN A 5 -0.55 -19.98 17.28
CA ASN A 5 -1.19 -18.67 17.41
C ASN A 5 -0.20 -17.58 17.83
N PHE A 6 0.75 -17.89 18.71
CA PHE A 6 1.81 -16.97 19.09
C PHE A 6 2.69 -16.60 17.88
N ILE A 7 3.15 -17.58 17.10
CA ILE A 7 3.96 -17.30 15.90
C ILE A 7 3.20 -16.43 14.90
N ILE A 8 1.93 -16.76 14.63
CA ILE A 8 1.15 -16.00 13.64
C ILE A 8 0.83 -14.59 14.13
N LYS A 9 0.28 -14.45 15.34
CA LYS A 9 -0.22 -13.15 15.81
C LYS A 9 0.89 -12.25 16.34
N GLU A 10 1.82 -12.81 17.13
CA GLU A 10 2.83 -12.03 17.86
C GLU A 10 4.13 -11.88 17.08
N ILE A 11 4.45 -12.80 16.16
CA ILE A 11 5.68 -12.69 15.34
C ILE A 11 5.37 -12.14 13.96
N PHE A 12 4.61 -12.87 13.13
CA PHE A 12 4.35 -12.47 11.75
C PHE A 12 3.35 -11.30 11.64
N GLY A 13 2.35 -11.27 12.52
CA GLY A 13 1.36 -10.19 12.61
C GLY A 13 1.93 -8.87 13.12
N GLN A 14 3.08 -8.90 13.81
CA GLN A 14 3.76 -7.71 14.33
C GLN A 14 4.96 -7.35 13.47
N GLY A 15 4.78 -6.44 12.50
CA GLY A 15 5.81 -6.07 11.53
C GLY A 15 7.15 -5.65 12.15
N ALA A 16 7.14 -4.95 13.29
CA ALA A 16 8.36 -4.57 14.02
C ALA A 16 9.15 -5.79 14.53
N ILE A 17 8.45 -6.76 15.12
CA ILE A 17 9.06 -7.99 15.65
C ILE A 17 9.57 -8.84 14.50
N PHE A 18 8.76 -9.02 13.46
CA PHE A 18 9.12 -9.77 12.27
C PHE A 18 10.40 -9.23 11.62
N LEU A 19 10.44 -7.93 11.29
CA LEU A 19 11.60 -7.31 10.66
C LEU A 19 12.82 -7.25 11.58
N GLY A 20 12.61 -7.00 12.87
CA GLY A 20 13.68 -7.05 13.87
C GLY A 20 14.34 -8.43 13.94
N LEU A 21 13.55 -9.51 13.94
CA LEU A 21 14.08 -10.88 13.94
C LEU A 21 14.83 -11.21 12.64
N ILE A 22 14.34 -10.77 11.48
CA ILE A 22 15.05 -10.91 10.21
C ILE A 22 16.41 -10.19 10.27
N ALA A 23 16.44 -8.97 10.80
CA ALA A 23 17.69 -8.24 10.99
C ALA A 23 18.64 -8.96 11.96
N CYS A 24 18.13 -9.44 13.09
CA CYS A 24 18.89 -10.20 14.09
C CYS A 24 19.55 -11.45 13.46
N ILE A 25 18.75 -12.28 12.79
CA ILE A 25 19.22 -13.50 12.13
C ILE A 25 20.27 -13.16 11.06
N GLY A 26 20.01 -12.15 10.24
CA GLY A 26 20.93 -11.71 9.20
C GLY A 26 22.29 -11.27 9.73
N LEU A 27 22.31 -10.47 10.81
CA LEU A 27 23.53 -9.99 11.44
C LEU A 27 24.30 -11.12 12.17
N LEU A 28 23.58 -12.06 12.79
CA LEU A 28 24.17 -13.26 13.38
C LEU A 28 24.83 -14.15 12.33
N LEU A 29 24.19 -14.33 11.16
CA LEU A 29 24.75 -15.09 10.04
C LEU A 29 26.01 -14.44 9.46
N GLN A 30 26.10 -13.11 9.53
CA GLN A 30 27.31 -12.34 9.20
C GLN A 30 28.38 -12.36 10.29
N LYS A 31 28.12 -13.01 11.43
CA LYS A 31 29.02 -13.06 12.59
C LYS A 31 29.41 -11.67 13.11
N LYS A 32 28.46 -10.73 13.06
CA LYS A 32 28.62 -9.40 13.65
C LYS A 32 28.79 -9.48 15.17
N SER A 33 29.37 -8.45 15.77
CA SER A 33 29.51 -8.39 17.23
C SER A 33 28.14 -8.35 17.91
N ALA A 34 28.05 -8.82 19.17
CA ALA A 34 26.79 -8.79 19.92
C ALA A 34 26.19 -7.37 19.99
N SER A 35 27.04 -6.35 20.11
CA SER A 35 26.62 -4.94 20.10
C SER A 35 25.97 -4.55 18.77
N GLU A 36 26.58 -4.92 17.64
CA GLU A 36 26.01 -4.66 16.30
C GLU A 36 24.69 -5.41 16.09
N VAL A 37 24.60 -6.67 16.53
CA VAL A 37 23.37 -7.48 16.41
C VAL A 37 22.23 -6.83 17.21
N ILE A 38 22.47 -6.46 18.47
CA ILE A 38 21.46 -5.81 19.32
C ILE A 38 21.06 -4.47 18.70
N ARG A 39 22.03 -3.63 18.33
CA ARG A 39 21.78 -2.32 17.73
C ARG A 39 20.94 -2.45 16.46
N GLY A 40 21.36 -3.26 15.50
CA GLY A 40 20.65 -3.39 14.23
C GLY A 40 19.25 -3.98 14.36
N THR A 41 19.08 -4.95 15.26
CA THR A 41 17.77 -5.52 15.60
C THR A 41 16.81 -4.46 16.15
N VAL A 42 17.25 -3.72 17.17
CA VAL A 42 16.42 -2.71 17.85
C VAL A 42 16.15 -1.54 16.92
N MET A 43 17.16 -1.05 16.19
CA MET A 43 17.00 0.06 15.24
C MET A 43 16.07 -0.29 14.08
N THR A 44 16.06 -1.55 13.61
CA THR A 44 15.08 -2.02 12.62
C THR A 44 13.66 -1.93 13.16
N ALA A 45 13.42 -2.45 14.38
CA ALA A 45 12.11 -2.40 15.01
C ALA A 45 11.66 -0.95 15.31
N MET A 46 12.57 -0.10 15.80
CA MET A 46 12.30 1.33 16.00
C MET A 46 11.97 2.03 14.68
N GLY A 47 12.72 1.76 13.61
CA GLY A 47 12.46 2.32 12.28
C GLY A 47 11.06 1.97 11.78
N PHE A 48 10.61 0.74 12.00
CA PHE A 48 9.25 0.31 11.70
C PHE A 48 8.19 1.07 12.51
N PHE A 49 8.39 1.27 13.81
CA PHE A 49 7.42 2.02 14.64
C PHE A 49 7.37 3.51 14.28
N VAL A 50 8.51 4.12 13.97
CA VAL A 50 8.57 5.51 13.49
C VAL A 50 7.83 5.61 12.15
N LEU A 51 8.10 4.70 11.21
CA LEU A 51 7.38 4.60 9.93
C LEU A 51 5.85 4.52 10.17
N SER A 52 5.44 3.55 10.98
CA SER A 52 4.02 3.27 11.27
C SER A 52 3.32 4.44 11.95
N THR A 53 4.01 5.16 12.83
CA THR A 53 3.48 6.37 13.49
C THR A 53 3.21 7.46 12.44
N GLY A 54 4.15 7.68 11.53
CA GLY A 54 3.97 8.64 10.44
C GLY A 54 2.79 8.27 9.52
N THR A 55 2.71 7.00 9.12
CA THR A 55 1.58 6.47 8.32
C THR A 55 0.25 6.58 9.06
N GLY A 56 0.22 6.32 10.38
CA GLY A 56 -0.98 6.45 11.20
C GLY A 56 -1.51 7.89 11.21
N LEU A 57 -0.64 8.89 11.32
CA LEU A 57 -1.03 10.30 11.23
C LEU A 57 -1.59 10.66 9.85
N ILE A 58 -0.97 10.19 8.77
CA ILE A 58 -1.47 10.41 7.40
C ILE A 58 -2.87 9.82 7.24
N THR A 59 -3.05 8.58 7.69
CA THR A 59 -4.24 7.79 7.35
C THR A 59 -5.41 8.00 8.30
N GLY A 60 -5.14 8.23 9.60
CA GLY A 60 -6.16 8.35 10.64
C GLY A 60 -6.35 9.74 11.20
N ASN A 61 -5.51 10.73 10.85
CA ASN A 61 -5.63 12.10 11.35
C ASN A 61 -5.50 13.16 10.25
N SER A 62 -5.38 12.75 8.99
CA SER A 62 -5.20 13.68 7.88
C SER A 62 -6.14 13.41 6.73
N ILE A 63 -6.21 12.19 6.21
CA ILE A 63 -7.08 11.90 5.04
C ILE A 63 -8.44 11.28 5.42
N ASP A 64 -8.66 10.96 6.69
CA ASP A 64 -9.84 10.29 7.22
C ASP A 64 -11.12 11.12 7.00
N GLY A 65 -11.07 12.43 7.26
CA GLY A 65 -12.21 13.32 7.00
C GLY A 65 -12.60 13.44 5.52
N ILE A 66 -11.65 13.28 4.60
CA ILE A 66 -11.95 13.24 3.15
C ILE A 66 -12.79 12.01 2.85
N ALA A 67 -12.37 10.84 3.35
CA ALA A 67 -13.12 9.59 3.16
C ALA A 67 -14.53 9.69 3.77
N THR A 68 -14.65 10.24 4.99
CA THR A 68 -15.95 10.48 5.64
C THR A 68 -16.86 11.37 4.80
N ALA A 69 -16.36 12.49 4.30
CA ALA A 69 -17.13 13.40 3.46
C ALA A 69 -17.63 12.74 2.16
N PHE A 70 -16.78 11.94 1.51
CA PHE A 70 -17.17 11.18 0.33
C PHE A 70 -18.23 10.12 0.64
N ASN A 71 -18.10 9.41 1.77
CA ASN A 71 -19.10 8.44 2.21
C ASN A 71 -20.47 9.09 2.47
N SER A 72 -20.52 10.35 2.91
CA SER A 72 -21.79 11.03 3.19
C SER A 72 -22.56 11.49 1.93
N ILE A 73 -21.87 11.82 0.84
CA ILE A 73 -22.50 12.33 -0.41
C ILE A 73 -22.92 11.24 -1.39
N MET A 74 -22.45 10.01 -1.18
CA MET A 74 -22.61 8.92 -2.13
C MET A 74 -23.94 8.18 -1.90
N PRO A 75 -24.69 7.78 -2.95
CA PRO A 75 -25.96 7.09 -2.79
C PRO A 75 -25.79 5.78 -2.02
N THR A 76 -26.86 5.30 -1.40
CA THR A 76 -26.84 4.01 -0.69
C THR A 76 -26.58 2.90 -1.70
N ALA A 77 -25.40 2.27 -1.61
CA ALA A 77 -25.06 1.06 -2.33
C ALA A 77 -26.03 -0.08 -1.98
N VAL A 78 -25.98 -1.18 -2.75
CA VAL A 78 -26.55 -2.45 -2.25
C VAL A 78 -25.91 -2.74 -0.90
N GLU A 79 -26.72 -3.05 0.11
CA GLU A 79 -26.23 -3.33 1.45
C GLU A 79 -25.22 -4.49 1.39
N SER A 80 -23.97 -4.21 1.75
CA SER A 80 -22.91 -5.21 1.76
C SER A 80 -23.01 -6.04 3.03
N THR A 81 -22.98 -7.37 2.93
CA THR A 81 -22.91 -8.23 4.11
C THR A 81 -21.48 -8.23 4.61
N ASN A 82 -21.16 -7.43 5.64
CA ASN A 82 -19.83 -7.41 6.21
C ASN A 82 -19.65 -8.61 7.14
N VAL A 83 -18.73 -9.49 6.78
CA VAL A 83 -18.34 -10.66 7.55
C VAL A 83 -17.00 -10.38 8.22
N ASP A 84 -16.90 -10.64 9.52
CA ASP A 84 -15.62 -10.59 10.23
C ASP A 84 -14.76 -11.81 9.88
N ILE A 85 -14.15 -11.76 8.69
CA ILE A 85 -13.27 -12.80 8.17
C ILE A 85 -12.09 -13.06 9.12
N GLY A 86 -11.59 -12.02 9.81
CA GLY A 86 -10.49 -12.16 10.76
C GLY A 86 -10.89 -12.99 11.99
N ALA A 87 -12.09 -12.76 12.54
CA ALA A 87 -12.61 -13.53 13.67
C ALA A 87 -12.99 -14.96 13.28
N LEU A 88 -13.63 -15.15 12.11
CA LEU A 88 -14.16 -16.45 11.70
C LEU A 88 -13.10 -17.39 11.12
N TYR A 89 -12.12 -16.84 10.39
CA TYR A 89 -11.12 -17.62 9.63
C TYR A 89 -9.68 -17.33 10.04
N GLY A 90 -9.45 -16.79 11.23
CA GLY A 90 -8.11 -16.40 11.69
C GLY A 90 -7.10 -17.55 11.71
N THR A 91 -7.54 -18.79 11.91
CA THR A 91 -6.65 -19.97 11.86
C THR A 91 -6.23 -20.27 10.42
N GLU A 92 -7.19 -20.29 9.50
CA GLU A 92 -7.00 -20.53 8.07
C GLU A 92 -6.08 -19.48 7.47
N ILE A 93 -6.31 -18.19 7.78
CA ILE A 93 -5.44 -17.07 7.39
C ILE A 93 -4.01 -17.32 7.85
N GLY A 94 -3.83 -17.74 9.10
CA GLY A 94 -2.51 -18.05 9.65
C GLY A 94 -1.80 -19.21 8.95
N ILE A 95 -2.55 -20.27 8.60
CA ILE A 95 -2.01 -21.41 7.83
C ILE A 95 -1.59 -20.96 6.43
N VAL A 96 -2.48 -20.26 5.73
CA VAL A 96 -2.25 -19.73 4.37
C VAL A 96 -1.04 -18.82 4.34
N MET A 97 -0.89 -17.94 5.34
CA MET A 97 0.27 -17.05 5.50
C MET A 97 1.58 -17.84 5.60
N LEU A 98 1.66 -18.81 6.51
CA LEU A 98 2.89 -19.58 6.73
C LEU A 98 3.25 -20.44 5.52
N VAL A 99 2.26 -21.07 4.89
CA VAL A 99 2.46 -21.87 3.67
C VAL A 99 2.91 -20.96 2.52
N GLY A 100 2.25 -19.83 2.30
CA GLY A 100 2.59 -18.87 1.25
C GLY A 100 4.00 -18.32 1.39
N PHE A 101 4.37 -17.87 2.59
CA PHE A 101 5.72 -17.40 2.89
C PHE A 101 6.77 -18.51 2.76
N GLY A 102 6.46 -19.72 3.24
CA GLY A 102 7.32 -20.88 3.09
C GLY A 102 7.61 -21.22 1.62
N ILE A 103 6.58 -21.19 0.77
CA ILE A 103 6.74 -21.38 -0.68
C ILE A 103 7.59 -20.26 -1.28
N ASN A 104 7.37 -19.00 -0.90
CA ASN A 104 8.18 -17.88 -1.37
C ASN A 104 9.68 -18.08 -1.04
N LEU A 105 10.01 -18.52 0.18
CA LEU A 105 11.40 -18.85 0.57
C LEU A 105 11.99 -20.00 -0.25
N LEU A 106 11.23 -21.08 -0.47
CA LEU A 106 11.68 -22.22 -1.26
C LEU A 106 11.95 -21.83 -2.72
N VAL A 107 11.04 -21.05 -3.31
CA VAL A 107 11.20 -20.54 -4.67
C VAL A 107 12.40 -19.61 -4.77
N ALA A 108 12.58 -18.70 -3.80
CA ALA A 108 13.74 -17.80 -3.72
C ALA A 108 15.07 -18.57 -3.66
N ARG A 109 15.08 -19.68 -2.92
CA ARG A 109 16.28 -20.51 -2.74
C ARG A 109 16.64 -21.27 -4.02
N PHE A 110 15.67 -21.96 -4.62
CA PHE A 110 15.95 -22.97 -5.65
C PHE A 110 15.73 -22.49 -7.09
N THR A 111 15.17 -21.30 -7.30
CA THR A 111 14.87 -20.79 -8.66
C THR A 111 15.58 -19.48 -8.97
N ARG A 112 15.36 -18.96 -10.18
CA ARG A 112 15.84 -17.63 -10.62
C ARG A 112 15.07 -16.45 -10.00
N PHE A 113 13.87 -16.70 -9.47
CA PHE A 113 13.11 -15.68 -8.77
C PHE A 113 13.72 -15.55 -7.38
N LYS A 114 14.22 -14.37 -7.03
CA LYS A 114 15.07 -14.16 -5.85
C LYS A 114 14.46 -13.25 -4.79
N SER A 115 13.35 -12.60 -5.09
CA SER A 115 12.69 -11.73 -4.13
C SER A 115 12.03 -12.52 -2.99
N VAL A 116 12.30 -12.13 -1.75
CA VAL A 116 11.68 -12.67 -0.54
C VAL A 116 10.74 -11.62 0.05
N PHE A 117 9.47 -11.96 0.23
CA PHE A 117 8.42 -11.04 0.69
C PHE A 117 8.54 -10.77 2.19
N LEU A 118 8.84 -9.52 2.59
CA LEU A 118 9.12 -9.19 3.98
C LEU A 118 8.18 -8.14 4.59
N THR A 119 7.16 -7.71 3.87
CA THR A 119 6.19 -6.75 4.39
C THR A 119 5.20 -7.46 5.33
N GLY A 120 5.50 -7.47 6.63
CA GLY A 120 4.83 -8.31 7.63
C GLY A 120 3.30 -8.20 7.64
N HIS A 121 2.76 -6.98 7.71
CA HIS A 121 1.30 -6.80 7.69
C HIS A 121 0.67 -7.29 6.37
N MET A 122 1.36 -7.15 5.24
CA MET A 122 0.90 -7.68 3.96
C MET A 122 1.01 -9.21 3.87
N LEU A 123 1.93 -9.85 4.60
CA LEU A 123 1.94 -11.31 4.75
C LEU A 123 0.63 -11.82 5.34
N TYR A 124 -0.06 -11.01 6.16
CA TYR A 124 -1.39 -11.32 6.69
C TYR A 124 -2.52 -10.89 5.74
N TRP A 125 -2.46 -9.68 5.18
CA TRP A 125 -3.56 -9.13 4.38
C TRP A 125 -3.83 -9.89 3.08
N PHE A 126 -2.80 -10.42 2.38
CA PHE A 126 -3.04 -11.23 1.18
C PHE A 126 -3.81 -12.52 1.50
N PRO A 127 -3.40 -13.35 2.47
CA PRO A 127 -4.22 -14.45 2.97
C PRO A 127 -5.63 -14.04 3.38
N PHE A 128 -5.80 -12.93 4.11
CA PHE A 128 -7.11 -12.42 4.51
C PHE A 128 -8.01 -12.13 3.31
N VAL A 129 -7.49 -11.41 2.30
CA VAL A 129 -8.24 -11.07 1.08
C VAL A 129 -8.61 -12.33 0.29
N PHE A 130 -7.69 -13.29 0.14
CA PHE A 130 -7.99 -14.51 -0.62
C PHE A 130 -8.94 -15.45 0.13
N ILE A 131 -8.85 -15.53 1.45
CA ILE A 131 -9.87 -16.22 2.24
C ILE A 131 -11.24 -15.55 2.04
N ALA A 132 -11.31 -14.22 2.06
CA ALA A 132 -12.56 -13.49 1.88
C ALA A 132 -13.17 -13.67 0.48
N ALA A 133 -12.36 -13.66 -0.58
CA ALA A 133 -12.82 -13.91 -1.95
C ALA A 133 -13.26 -15.38 -2.13
N GLY A 134 -12.51 -16.34 -1.60
CA GLY A 134 -12.89 -17.75 -1.61
C GLY A 134 -14.21 -18.02 -0.86
N VAL A 135 -14.40 -17.41 0.32
CA VAL A 135 -15.66 -17.50 1.10
C VAL A 135 -16.82 -16.89 0.33
N ASN A 136 -16.64 -15.71 -0.27
CA ASN A 136 -17.67 -15.11 -1.12
C ASN A 136 -18.05 -16.02 -2.31
N ALA A 137 -17.08 -16.71 -2.90
CA ALA A 137 -17.32 -17.68 -3.97
C ALA A 137 -18.05 -18.95 -3.50
N GLY A 138 -18.17 -19.20 -2.18
CA GLY A 138 -18.82 -20.37 -1.59
C GLY A 138 -17.87 -21.50 -1.17
N LEU A 139 -16.55 -21.27 -1.20
CA LEU A 139 -15.57 -22.25 -0.74
C LEU A 139 -15.58 -22.38 0.79
N THR A 140 -15.35 -23.61 1.26
CA THR A 140 -15.23 -23.92 2.70
C THR A 140 -14.12 -24.95 2.95
N GLY A 141 -13.69 -25.03 4.21
CA GLY A 141 -12.77 -26.06 4.70
C GLY A 141 -11.44 -26.13 3.94
N THR A 142 -10.98 -27.34 3.65
CA THR A 142 -9.66 -27.57 3.04
C THR A 142 -9.50 -26.94 1.65
N LYS A 143 -10.57 -26.90 0.84
CA LYS A 143 -10.52 -26.29 -0.50
C LYS A 143 -10.19 -24.80 -0.42
N LEU A 144 -10.83 -24.08 0.51
CA LEU A 144 -10.59 -22.67 0.77
C LEU A 144 -9.12 -22.41 1.12
N VAL A 145 -8.57 -23.17 2.07
CA VAL A 145 -7.16 -23.03 2.51
C VAL A 145 -6.17 -23.31 1.37
N ILE A 146 -6.42 -24.32 0.55
CA ILE A 146 -5.53 -24.67 -0.57
C ILE A 146 -5.53 -23.57 -1.64
N ILE A 147 -6.71 -23.10 -2.04
CA ILE A 147 -6.83 -22.09 -3.10
C ILE A 147 -6.25 -20.75 -2.63
N ALA A 148 -6.61 -20.28 -1.43
CA ALA A 148 -6.03 -19.07 -0.85
C ALA A 148 -4.51 -19.21 -0.68
N GLY A 149 -4.03 -20.36 -0.18
CA GLY A 149 -2.60 -20.70 -0.05
C GLY A 149 -1.83 -20.59 -1.37
N LEU A 150 -2.40 -21.12 -2.44
CA LEU A 150 -1.81 -21.06 -3.78
C LEU A 150 -1.72 -19.62 -4.28
N PHE A 151 -2.80 -18.85 -4.20
CA PHE A 151 -2.82 -17.45 -4.65
C PHE A 151 -1.89 -16.55 -3.82
N THR A 152 -1.84 -16.73 -2.49
CA THR A 152 -0.85 -16.07 -1.63
C THR A 152 0.58 -16.38 -2.08
N ALA A 153 0.90 -17.66 -2.27
CA ALA A 153 2.25 -18.07 -2.68
C ALA A 153 2.65 -17.50 -4.04
N VAL A 154 1.74 -17.59 -5.02
CA VAL A 154 1.97 -17.07 -6.38
C VAL A 154 2.18 -15.56 -6.33
N TYR A 155 1.33 -14.83 -5.60
CA TYR A 155 1.47 -13.39 -5.47
C TYR A 155 2.83 -13.00 -4.85
N MET A 156 3.19 -13.59 -3.71
CA MET A 156 4.44 -13.29 -3.00
C MET A 156 5.70 -13.59 -3.82
N VAL A 157 5.63 -14.56 -4.73
CA VAL A 157 6.70 -14.86 -5.67
C VAL A 157 6.69 -13.90 -6.86
N VAL A 158 5.55 -13.77 -7.54
CA VAL A 158 5.47 -13.10 -8.85
C VAL A 158 5.57 -11.59 -8.70
N SER A 159 4.81 -10.99 -7.78
CA SER A 159 4.70 -9.53 -7.66
C SER A 159 6.06 -8.85 -7.44
N PRO A 160 6.86 -9.24 -6.42
CA PRO A 160 8.13 -8.58 -6.18
C PRO A 160 9.17 -8.82 -7.28
N ASN A 161 9.12 -9.97 -7.96
CA ASN A 161 10.02 -10.24 -9.09
C ASN A 161 9.62 -9.46 -10.35
N LEU A 162 8.34 -9.15 -10.55
CA LEU A 162 7.87 -8.24 -11.60
C LEU A 162 8.24 -6.78 -11.30
N MET A 163 8.20 -6.38 -10.03
CA MET A 163 8.57 -5.03 -9.58
C MET A 163 10.07 -4.76 -9.69
N ARG A 164 10.91 -5.76 -9.41
CA ARG A 164 12.37 -5.62 -9.30
C ARG A 164 13.05 -4.85 -10.44
N PRO A 165 12.79 -5.11 -11.73
CA PRO A 165 13.41 -4.34 -12.82
C PRO A 165 13.06 -2.85 -12.77
N PHE A 166 11.83 -2.51 -12.38
CA PHE A 166 11.37 -1.13 -12.28
C PHE A 166 11.93 -0.44 -11.04
N VAL A 167 11.96 -1.14 -9.89
CA VAL A 167 12.59 -0.62 -8.67
C VAL A 167 14.07 -0.35 -8.90
N LYS A 168 14.77 -1.23 -9.61
CA LYS A 168 16.17 -1.02 -9.99
C LYS A 168 16.39 0.22 -10.86
N GLU A 169 15.45 0.57 -11.73
CA GLU A 169 15.50 1.82 -12.48
C GLU A 169 15.33 3.06 -11.59
N VAL A 170 14.62 2.93 -10.47
CA VAL A 170 14.43 4.01 -9.49
C VAL A 170 15.63 4.15 -8.55
N THR A 171 16.14 3.04 -8.01
CA THR A 171 17.20 3.07 -6.98
C THR A 171 18.60 3.13 -7.57
N GLY A 172 18.79 2.68 -8.81
CA GLY A 172 20.09 2.54 -9.46
C GLY A 172 20.85 1.26 -9.09
N ASP A 173 20.33 0.45 -8.16
CA ASP A 173 20.90 -0.81 -7.72
C ASP A 173 19.83 -1.89 -7.50
N ASP A 174 20.24 -3.07 -7.02
CA ASP A 174 19.36 -4.22 -6.81
C ASP A 174 19.31 -4.62 -5.32
N SER A 175 19.45 -3.63 -4.44
CA SER A 175 19.57 -3.83 -2.98
C SER A 175 18.27 -4.28 -2.32
N PHE A 176 17.12 -3.88 -2.88
CA PHE A 176 15.79 -4.31 -2.47
C PHE A 176 14.80 -4.23 -3.63
N THR A 177 13.61 -4.80 -3.43
CA THR A 177 12.44 -4.56 -4.28
C THR A 177 11.21 -4.30 -3.43
N ILE A 178 10.04 -4.12 -4.05
CA ILE A 178 8.79 -3.84 -3.35
C ILE A 178 7.94 -5.10 -3.26
N GLY A 179 7.53 -5.42 -2.03
CA GLY A 179 6.55 -6.46 -1.69
C GLY A 179 5.32 -5.80 -1.09
N HIS A 180 4.52 -5.15 -1.92
CA HIS A 180 3.33 -4.40 -1.50
C HIS A 180 2.27 -4.50 -2.60
N PRO A 181 0.97 -4.32 -2.29
CA PRO A 181 -0.15 -4.25 -3.22
C PRO A 181 -0.10 -3.23 -4.39
N THR A 182 1.05 -2.85 -4.92
CA THR A 182 1.20 -1.80 -5.94
C THR A 182 1.52 -2.31 -7.35
N THR A 183 1.70 -3.62 -7.52
CA THR A 183 2.38 -4.22 -8.68
C THR A 183 1.73 -3.88 -9.99
N ILE A 184 0.42 -4.11 -10.14
CA ILE A 184 -0.26 -3.87 -11.41
C ILE A 184 -0.17 -2.40 -11.83
N LEU A 185 -0.40 -1.50 -10.88
CA LEU A 185 -0.38 -0.05 -11.10
C LEU A 185 1.04 0.40 -11.50
N SER A 186 2.04 -0.08 -10.77
CA SER A 186 3.43 0.27 -10.98
C SER A 186 4.01 -0.30 -12.27
N VAL A 187 3.69 -1.55 -12.61
CA VAL A 187 4.13 -2.17 -13.87
C VAL A 187 3.52 -1.43 -15.05
N ILE A 188 2.22 -1.13 -15.03
CA ILE A 188 1.56 -0.37 -16.10
C ILE A 188 2.18 1.03 -16.21
N SER A 189 2.36 1.72 -15.10
CA SER A 189 3.01 3.04 -15.07
C SER A 189 4.43 3.00 -15.66
N GLY A 190 5.23 2.01 -15.27
CA GLY A 190 6.58 1.81 -15.79
C GLY A 190 6.61 1.51 -17.28
N LEU A 191 5.66 0.71 -17.78
CA LEU A 191 5.54 0.41 -19.21
C LEU A 191 5.09 1.63 -20.01
N LEU A 192 4.13 2.41 -19.51
CA LEU A 192 3.71 3.67 -20.13
C LEU A 192 4.86 4.69 -20.15
N GLY A 193 5.64 4.77 -19.07
CA GLY A 193 6.84 5.60 -19.01
C GLY A 193 7.89 5.20 -20.06
N LYS A 194 8.14 3.90 -20.24
CA LYS A 194 9.04 3.40 -21.30
C LYS A 194 8.53 3.68 -22.71
N ALA A 195 7.23 3.55 -22.94
CA ALA A 195 6.65 3.66 -24.27
C ALA A 195 6.50 5.13 -24.74
N PHE A 196 6.11 6.03 -23.82
CA PHE A 196 5.67 7.38 -24.18
C PHE A 196 6.42 8.50 -23.44
N GLY A 197 7.27 8.13 -22.48
CA GLY A 197 7.99 9.06 -21.63
C GLY A 197 9.31 9.58 -22.20
N ASN A 198 9.99 10.40 -21.41
CA ASN A 198 11.33 10.87 -21.66
C ASN A 198 12.11 10.99 -20.33
N LYS A 199 13.06 10.06 -20.12
CA LYS A 199 13.88 9.99 -18.90
C LYS A 199 14.72 11.24 -18.63
N ALA A 200 15.06 12.01 -19.66
CA ALA A 200 15.88 13.23 -19.51
C ALA A 200 15.13 14.38 -18.82
N LYS A 201 13.83 14.24 -18.54
CA LYS A 201 13.01 15.26 -17.88
C LYS A 201 12.38 14.67 -16.63
N SER A 202 13.16 14.43 -15.58
CA SER A 202 12.65 13.92 -14.30
C SER A 202 11.78 14.97 -13.59
N THR A 203 10.78 14.52 -12.82
CA THR A 203 10.08 15.36 -11.83
C THR A 203 11.02 15.87 -10.76
N GLU A 204 12.11 15.16 -10.49
CA GLU A 204 13.09 15.54 -9.48
C GLU A 204 14.00 16.70 -9.96
N ASP A 205 14.06 16.93 -11.28
CA ASP A 205 14.86 18.01 -11.89
C ASP A 205 14.03 19.30 -12.11
N LEU A 206 12.80 19.37 -11.59
CA LEU A 206 11.93 20.53 -11.78
C LEU A 206 12.54 21.80 -11.17
N ASN A 207 12.79 22.79 -12.01
CA ASN A 207 13.26 24.11 -11.60
C ASN A 207 12.11 24.97 -11.07
N ILE A 208 11.83 24.83 -9.77
CA ILE A 208 10.87 25.69 -9.08
C ILE A 208 11.53 27.05 -8.79
N PRO A 209 10.88 28.19 -9.11
CA PRO A 209 11.38 29.53 -8.79
C PRO A 209 11.71 29.66 -7.31
N SER A 210 12.72 30.49 -6.98
CA SER A 210 13.22 30.65 -5.60
C SER A 210 12.11 30.99 -4.60
N SER A 211 11.13 31.80 -5.01
CA SER A 211 9.97 32.20 -4.20
C SER A 211 8.99 31.06 -3.88
N LEU A 212 9.01 29.99 -4.67
CA LEU A 212 8.18 28.80 -4.48
C LEU A 212 9.01 27.58 -4.06
N SER A 213 10.28 27.77 -3.69
CA SER A 213 11.20 26.69 -3.32
C SER A 213 10.68 25.79 -2.20
N PHE A 214 9.80 26.30 -1.32
CA PHE A 214 9.10 25.51 -0.31
C PHE A 214 8.25 24.37 -0.89
N LEU A 215 7.82 24.45 -2.15
CA LEU A 215 7.08 23.38 -2.83
C LEU A 215 7.96 22.16 -3.17
N ARG A 216 9.28 22.24 -2.95
CA ARG A 216 10.19 21.09 -3.04
C ARG A 216 10.10 20.20 -1.79
N GLU A 217 9.62 20.74 -0.68
CA GLU A 217 9.41 19.97 0.55
C GLU A 217 8.12 19.17 0.43
N VAL A 218 8.25 17.85 0.30
CA VAL A 218 7.13 16.90 0.17
C VAL A 218 6.07 17.12 1.24
N SER A 219 6.50 17.34 2.48
CA SER A 219 5.63 17.58 3.61
C SER A 219 4.81 18.86 3.45
N ILE A 220 5.40 19.93 2.90
CA ILE A 220 4.71 21.19 2.66
C ILE A 220 3.73 21.05 1.50
N THR A 221 4.19 20.53 0.37
CA THR A 221 3.36 20.36 -0.83
C THR A 221 2.20 19.41 -0.57
N GLY A 222 2.43 18.30 0.12
CA GLY A 222 1.39 17.38 0.56
C GLY A 222 0.35 18.05 1.46
N SER A 223 0.79 18.84 2.45
CA SER A 223 -0.13 19.58 3.33
C SER A 223 -1.01 20.55 2.54
N ILE A 224 -0.44 21.28 1.57
CA ILE A 224 -1.20 22.20 0.71
C ILE A 224 -2.25 21.44 -0.12
N VAL A 225 -1.88 20.30 -0.69
CA VAL A 225 -2.81 19.46 -1.47
C VAL A 225 -3.97 18.96 -0.62
N ILE A 226 -3.69 18.47 0.59
CA ILE A 226 -4.74 18.02 1.52
C ILE A 226 -5.65 19.19 1.91
N ALA A 227 -5.09 20.36 2.23
CA ALA A 227 -5.89 21.55 2.54
C ALA A 227 -6.85 21.91 1.39
N ILE A 228 -6.34 21.94 0.14
CA ILE A 228 -7.16 22.21 -1.05
C ILE A 228 -8.26 21.15 -1.20
N THR A 229 -7.92 19.88 -1.00
CA THR A 229 -8.87 18.76 -1.13
C THR A 229 -10.01 18.90 -0.12
N TYR A 230 -9.70 19.23 1.14
CA TYR A 230 -10.72 19.50 2.15
C TYR A 230 -11.58 20.73 1.81
N ILE A 231 -10.99 21.81 1.30
CA ILE A 231 -11.75 23.00 0.88
C ILE A 231 -12.75 22.63 -0.23
N VAL A 232 -12.33 21.83 -1.21
CA VAL A 232 -13.24 21.33 -2.25
C VAL A 232 -14.35 20.48 -1.65
N MET A 233 -14.01 19.55 -0.74
CA MET A 233 -15.01 18.70 -0.08
C MET A 233 -15.99 19.48 0.78
N TYR A 234 -15.53 20.53 1.46
CA TYR A 234 -16.39 21.42 2.23
C TYR A 234 -17.52 21.99 1.35
N PHE A 235 -17.18 22.52 0.17
CA PHE A 235 -18.17 23.07 -0.75
C PHE A 235 -19.06 22.00 -1.38
N ILE A 236 -18.53 20.80 -1.65
CA ILE A 236 -19.34 19.68 -2.16
C ILE A 236 -20.37 19.26 -1.12
N LEU A 237 -19.98 19.12 0.16
CA LEU A 237 -20.90 18.79 1.24
C LEU A 237 -22.03 19.82 1.38
N GLN A 238 -21.68 21.10 1.39
CA GLN A 238 -22.67 22.19 1.43
C GLN A 238 -23.60 22.15 0.20
N GLY A 239 -23.06 21.91 -0.99
CA GLY A 239 -23.85 21.80 -2.22
C GLY A 239 -24.84 20.64 -2.21
N ASN A 240 -24.57 19.59 -1.43
CA ASN A 240 -25.47 18.45 -1.20
C ASN A 240 -26.39 18.64 0.03
N GLY A 241 -26.45 19.86 0.60
CA GLY A 241 -27.31 20.17 1.74
C GLY A 241 -26.85 19.60 3.08
N MET A 242 -25.59 19.15 3.17
CA MET A 242 -25.00 18.64 4.40
C MET A 242 -24.18 19.71 5.11
N ASP A 243 -24.16 19.66 6.43
CA ASP A 243 -23.30 20.51 7.26
C ASP A 243 -21.93 19.83 7.45
N PRO A 244 -20.83 20.40 6.89
CA PRO A 244 -19.49 19.87 7.09
C PRO A 244 -19.10 19.74 8.57
N ALA A 245 -19.62 20.60 9.45
CA ALA A 245 -19.33 20.54 10.88
C ALA A 245 -19.89 19.28 11.54
N VAL A 246 -21.05 18.80 11.08
CA VAL A 246 -21.66 17.56 11.55
C VAL A 246 -20.93 16.36 10.95
N VAL A 247 -20.69 16.38 9.63
CA VAL A 247 -20.04 15.28 8.90
C VAL A 247 -18.62 15.02 9.42
N TRP A 248 -17.87 16.08 9.69
CA TRP A 248 -16.51 16.00 10.22
C TRP A 248 -16.44 16.00 11.75
N GLY A 249 -17.59 15.95 12.44
CA GLY A 249 -17.65 15.77 13.88
C GLY A 249 -17.10 16.92 14.71
N TYR A 250 -17.07 18.14 14.17
CA TYR A 250 -16.54 19.32 14.88
C TYR A 250 -17.59 20.36 15.28
N ALA A 251 -18.88 20.11 15.00
CA ALA A 251 -19.97 21.01 15.36
C ALA A 251 -20.00 21.39 16.86
N GLU A 252 -19.69 20.44 17.75
CA GLU A 252 -19.77 20.63 19.20
C GLU A 252 -18.43 20.94 19.87
N SER A 253 -17.32 20.97 19.11
CA SER A 253 -15.98 21.12 19.68
C SER A 253 -15.52 22.56 19.86
N GLY A 254 -16.34 23.55 19.46
CA GLY A 254 -15.95 24.97 19.44
C GLY A 254 -14.87 25.31 18.42
N THR A 255 -14.51 24.35 17.55
CA THR A 255 -13.57 24.58 16.45
C THR A 255 -14.28 25.09 15.20
N THR A 256 -13.52 25.53 14.21
CA THR A 256 -14.04 26.02 12.94
C THR A 256 -13.55 25.14 11.80
N ALA A 257 -14.22 25.23 10.65
CA ALA A 257 -13.76 24.59 9.41
C ALA A 257 -12.30 24.95 9.10
N PHE A 258 -11.88 26.19 9.34
CA PHE A 258 -10.49 26.61 9.14
C PHE A 258 -9.53 25.79 10.02
N SER A 259 -9.78 25.71 11.33
CA SER A 259 -8.93 24.96 12.25
C SER A 259 -8.92 23.46 11.95
N TYR A 260 -10.06 22.89 11.58
CA TYR A 260 -10.17 21.48 11.21
C TYR A 260 -9.32 21.17 9.96
N ILE A 261 -9.52 21.94 8.89
CA ILE A 261 -8.80 21.76 7.61
C ILE A 261 -7.30 22.00 7.80
N PHE A 262 -6.91 23.05 8.52
CA PHE A 262 -5.51 23.35 8.80
C PHE A 262 -4.83 22.20 9.55
N THR A 263 -5.45 21.68 10.61
CA THR A 263 -4.88 20.59 11.41
C THR A 263 -4.71 19.32 10.58
N HIS A 264 -5.72 18.90 9.81
CA HIS A 264 -5.64 17.69 8.98
C HIS A 264 -4.61 17.84 7.85
N ALA A 265 -4.53 19.03 7.25
CA ALA A 265 -3.50 19.34 6.26
C ALA A 265 -2.09 19.24 6.85
N ILE A 266 -1.83 19.84 8.01
CA ILE A 266 -0.52 19.80 8.65
C ILE A 266 -0.17 18.39 9.15
N TYR A 267 -1.13 17.62 9.66
CA TYR A 267 -0.88 16.23 10.05
C TYR A 267 -0.43 15.36 8.88
N PHE A 268 -0.83 15.69 7.64
CA PHE A 268 -0.25 15.05 6.46
C PHE A 268 1.26 15.25 6.40
N GLY A 269 1.71 16.51 6.43
CA GLY A 269 3.13 16.85 6.34
C GLY A 269 3.95 16.31 7.50
N VAL A 270 3.41 16.37 8.73
CA VAL A 270 4.04 15.77 9.91
C VAL A 270 4.17 14.26 9.74
N GLY A 271 3.10 13.60 9.34
CA GLY A 271 3.07 12.16 9.10
C GLY A 271 4.08 11.73 8.03
N VAL A 272 4.15 12.44 6.90
CA VAL A 272 5.14 12.17 5.83
C VAL A 272 6.57 12.33 6.35
N THR A 273 6.84 13.38 7.13
CA THR A 273 8.17 13.65 7.68
C THR A 273 8.64 12.52 8.59
N ILE A 274 7.77 12.11 9.53
CA ILE A 274 8.03 11.01 10.47
C ILE A 274 8.19 9.69 9.70
N MET A 275 7.30 9.43 8.74
CA MET A 275 7.31 8.23 7.90
C MET A 275 8.67 8.08 7.18
N LEU A 276 9.12 9.13 6.48
CA LEU A 276 10.39 9.12 5.74
C LEU A 276 11.62 8.95 6.66
N GLN A 277 11.56 9.47 7.89
CA GLN A 277 12.61 9.21 8.89
C GLN A 277 12.65 7.73 9.28
N GLY A 278 11.49 7.12 9.54
CA GLY A 278 11.37 5.69 9.84
C GLY A 278 11.87 4.81 8.70
N VAL A 279 11.54 5.14 7.45
CA VAL A 279 12.04 4.47 6.25
C VAL A 279 13.56 4.44 6.22
N ARG A 280 14.22 5.59 6.36
CA ARG A 280 15.68 5.69 6.31
C ARG A 280 16.35 4.84 7.39
N MET A 281 15.78 4.87 8.60
CA MET A 281 16.26 4.07 9.73
C MET A 281 16.14 2.57 9.45
N LEU A 282 15.01 2.15 8.89
CA LEU A 282 14.72 0.75 8.56
C LEU A 282 15.67 0.24 7.46
N ILE A 283 15.83 0.98 6.35
CA ILE A 283 16.71 0.61 5.22
C ILE A 283 18.15 0.41 5.69
N ALA A 284 18.64 1.34 6.52
CA ALA A 284 20.03 1.35 6.99
C ALA A 284 20.43 0.07 7.74
N GLU A 285 19.47 -0.63 8.35
CA GLU A 285 19.73 -1.85 9.11
C GLU A 285 19.26 -3.11 8.39
N ILE A 286 18.08 -3.09 7.75
CA ILE A 286 17.51 -4.29 7.13
C ILE A 286 18.26 -4.74 5.88
N VAL A 287 18.71 -3.79 5.04
CA VAL A 287 19.38 -4.11 3.77
C VAL A 287 20.74 -4.78 4.05
N PRO A 288 21.63 -4.21 4.90
CA PRO A 288 22.86 -4.89 5.28
C PRO A 288 22.60 -6.22 5.99
N ALA A 289 21.63 -6.29 6.91
CA ALA A 289 21.35 -7.53 7.63
C ALA A 289 20.92 -8.67 6.68
N PHE A 290 20.08 -8.36 5.68
CA PHE A 290 19.56 -9.36 4.75
C PHE A 290 20.65 -9.98 3.87
N GLN A 291 21.79 -9.31 3.66
CA GLN A 291 22.94 -9.90 2.97
C GLN A 291 23.41 -11.21 3.64
N GLY A 292 23.38 -11.27 4.98
CA GLY A 292 23.71 -12.51 5.71
C GLY A 292 22.78 -13.67 5.39
N ILE A 293 21.49 -13.39 5.25
CA ILE A 293 20.48 -14.37 4.85
C ILE A 293 20.71 -14.77 3.39
N ALA A 294 20.95 -13.80 2.52
CA ALA A 294 21.19 -14.00 1.10
C ALA A 294 22.47 -14.81 0.82
N GLU A 295 23.49 -14.74 1.67
CA GLU A 295 24.72 -15.52 1.50
C GLU A 295 24.65 -16.93 2.07
N LYS A 296 23.92 -17.13 3.18
CA LYS A 296 23.94 -18.40 3.94
C LYS A 296 22.68 -19.26 3.77
N PHE A 297 21.51 -18.64 3.66
CA PHE A 297 20.24 -19.35 3.72
C PHE A 297 19.47 -19.33 2.39
N VAL A 298 19.48 -18.22 1.66
CA VAL A 298 18.79 -18.10 0.36
C VAL A 298 19.73 -17.44 -0.64
N PRO A 299 20.64 -18.20 -1.29
CA PRO A 299 21.65 -17.66 -2.20
C PRO A 299 21.11 -16.64 -3.22
N GLY A 300 21.57 -15.40 -3.08
CA GLY A 300 21.23 -14.29 -3.96
C GLY A 300 19.83 -13.71 -3.76
N ALA A 301 19.20 -13.96 -2.60
CA ALA A 301 17.90 -13.40 -2.28
C ALA A 301 17.93 -11.87 -2.15
N ILE A 302 16.80 -11.26 -2.51
CA ILE A 302 16.59 -9.82 -2.44
C ILE A 302 15.40 -9.53 -1.53
N PRO A 303 15.53 -8.64 -0.55
CA PRO A 303 14.43 -8.32 0.33
C PRO A 303 13.38 -7.52 -0.44
N ALA A 304 12.13 -7.99 -0.42
CA ALA A 304 10.98 -7.25 -0.92
C ALA A 304 10.30 -6.55 0.26
N LEU A 305 10.45 -5.24 0.32
CA LEU A 305 10.08 -4.38 1.44
C LEU A 305 8.79 -3.61 1.16
N ASP A 306 8.32 -2.92 2.19
CA ASP A 306 7.13 -2.09 2.17
C ASP A 306 7.26 -0.91 1.18
N VAL A 307 6.15 -0.45 0.63
CA VAL A 307 6.13 0.57 -0.41
C VAL A 307 6.77 1.91 -0.01
N PRO A 308 6.67 2.42 1.25
CA PRO A 308 7.28 3.70 1.60
C PRO A 308 8.80 3.74 1.47
N VAL A 309 9.44 2.56 1.42
CA VAL A 309 10.89 2.41 1.21
C VAL A 309 11.36 3.07 -0.09
N ILE A 310 10.51 3.14 -1.12
CA ILE A 310 10.86 3.76 -2.40
C ILE A 310 10.62 5.28 -2.43
N PHE A 311 9.85 5.83 -1.48
CA PHE A 311 9.43 7.25 -1.52
C PHE A 311 10.59 8.24 -1.46
N PRO A 312 11.67 8.03 -0.68
CA PRO A 312 12.83 8.93 -0.69
C PRO A 312 13.53 9.06 -2.05
N TYR A 313 13.30 8.13 -3.00
CA TYR A 313 13.93 8.13 -4.32
C TYR A 313 13.18 8.94 -5.38
N GLY A 314 11.91 9.28 -5.14
CA GLY A 314 11.11 10.11 -6.05
C GLY A 314 10.09 10.97 -5.30
N PRO A 315 10.53 11.83 -4.36
CA PRO A 315 9.66 12.63 -3.52
C PRO A 315 8.71 13.55 -4.33
N ASN A 316 9.18 14.17 -5.42
CA ASN A 316 8.29 15.02 -6.23
C ASN A 316 7.32 14.18 -7.05
N ALA A 317 7.80 13.07 -7.64
CA ALA A 317 6.96 12.12 -8.37
C ALA A 317 5.81 11.58 -7.52
N LEU A 318 6.08 11.26 -6.25
CA LEU A 318 5.08 10.82 -5.27
C LEU A 318 3.91 11.81 -5.16
N ILE A 319 4.21 13.09 -4.96
CA ILE A 319 3.18 14.12 -4.74
C ILE A 319 2.44 14.46 -6.02
N ILE A 320 3.15 14.62 -7.14
CA ILE A 320 2.53 14.84 -8.45
C ILE A 320 1.61 13.67 -8.79
N GLY A 321 2.09 12.44 -8.56
CA GLY A 321 1.33 11.22 -8.74
C GLY A 321 0.06 11.19 -7.92
N PHE A 322 0.15 11.50 -6.62
CA PHE A 322 -1.01 11.57 -5.73
C PHE A 322 -2.07 12.55 -6.22
N ILE A 323 -1.69 13.77 -6.61
CA ILE A 323 -2.64 14.78 -7.13
C ILE A 323 -3.32 14.28 -8.40
N VAL A 324 -2.53 13.79 -9.36
CA VAL A 324 -3.06 13.29 -10.64
C VAL A 324 -3.99 12.10 -10.41
N ALA A 325 -3.63 11.19 -9.50
CA ALA A 325 -4.45 10.04 -9.12
C ALA A 325 -5.78 10.48 -8.49
N MET A 326 -5.78 11.45 -7.58
CA MET A 326 -7.00 11.99 -6.97
C MET A 326 -7.93 12.61 -8.01
N ILE A 327 -7.38 13.42 -8.93
CA ILE A 327 -8.17 14.05 -9.99
C ILE A 327 -8.79 12.99 -10.92
N THR A 328 -7.96 12.09 -11.42
CA THR A 328 -8.40 11.07 -12.40
C THR A 328 -9.35 10.03 -11.80
N SER A 329 -9.10 9.58 -10.57
CA SER A 329 -10.03 8.68 -9.86
C SER A 329 -11.36 9.36 -9.57
N THR A 330 -11.37 10.62 -9.13
CA THR A 330 -12.61 11.38 -8.91
C THR A 330 -13.43 11.51 -10.20
N ILE A 331 -12.78 11.89 -11.31
CA ILE A 331 -13.45 11.95 -12.63
C ILE A 331 -13.99 10.57 -13.01
N THR A 332 -13.23 9.51 -12.82
CA THR A 332 -13.65 8.14 -13.15
C THR A 332 -14.85 7.70 -12.31
N ILE A 333 -14.87 8.02 -11.02
CA ILE A 333 -16.00 7.71 -10.13
C ILE A 333 -17.28 8.39 -10.62
N ILE A 334 -17.20 9.67 -10.99
CA ILE A 334 -18.36 10.41 -11.53
C ILE A 334 -18.86 9.77 -12.83
N LEU A 335 -17.94 9.42 -13.74
CA LEU A 335 -18.28 8.79 -15.02
C LEU A 335 -18.80 7.36 -14.88
N THR A 336 -18.48 6.67 -13.78
CA THR A 336 -18.90 5.30 -13.49
C THR A 336 -19.98 5.21 -12.42
N ALA A 337 -20.59 6.34 -12.05
CA ALA A 337 -21.65 6.41 -11.06
C ALA A 337 -22.83 5.50 -11.44
N GLY A 338 -23.22 4.61 -10.52
CA GLY A 338 -24.30 3.63 -10.74
C GLY A 338 -23.91 2.40 -11.58
N MET A 339 -22.66 2.27 -12.02
CA MET A 339 -22.19 1.13 -12.82
C MET A 339 -21.91 -0.13 -11.99
N PHE A 340 -21.63 0.02 -10.70
CA PHE A 340 -21.16 -1.03 -9.81
C PHE A 340 -22.15 -1.28 -8.65
N PRO A 341 -22.14 -2.48 -8.02
CA PRO A 341 -23.06 -2.81 -6.93
C PRO A 341 -22.70 -2.08 -5.63
N THR A 342 -21.49 -1.52 -5.56
CA THR A 342 -21.01 -0.64 -4.49
C THR A 342 -20.94 0.79 -4.97
N VAL A 343 -21.04 1.75 -4.05
CA VAL A 343 -20.54 3.09 -4.34
C VAL A 343 -19.05 3.16 -4.06
N ILE A 344 -18.31 3.67 -5.04
CA ILE A 344 -16.87 3.84 -4.96
C ILE A 344 -16.58 5.25 -4.49
N ILE A 345 -15.71 5.36 -3.50
CA ILE A 345 -15.15 6.62 -3.03
C ILE A 345 -13.71 6.75 -3.54
N PRO A 346 -13.15 7.97 -3.63
CA PRO A 346 -11.72 8.12 -3.90
C PRO A 346 -10.92 7.42 -2.80
N LEU A 347 -10.14 6.41 -3.20
CA LEU A 347 -9.29 5.66 -2.28
C LEU A 347 -8.03 6.46 -2.02
N THR A 348 -8.12 7.47 -1.16
CA THR A 348 -7.02 8.40 -0.86
C THR A 348 -5.77 7.67 -0.39
N PHE A 349 -5.93 6.57 0.36
CA PHE A 349 -4.84 5.68 0.73
C PHE A 349 -4.12 5.15 -0.52
N THR A 350 -4.87 4.49 -1.42
CA THR A 350 -4.34 3.90 -2.65
C THR A 350 -3.74 4.94 -3.60
N CYS A 351 -4.34 6.13 -3.67
CA CYS A 351 -3.81 7.25 -4.44
C CYS A 351 -2.43 7.70 -3.94
N PHE A 352 -2.22 7.72 -2.62
CA PHE A 352 -0.95 8.18 -2.05
C PHE A 352 0.12 7.09 -2.05
N PHE A 353 -0.19 5.89 -1.56
CA PHE A 353 0.82 4.86 -1.35
C PHE A 353 1.16 4.10 -2.65
N GLU A 354 0.20 3.40 -3.22
CA GLU A 354 0.39 2.53 -4.37
C GLU A 354 0.52 3.33 -5.67
N ILE A 355 -0.38 4.28 -5.93
CA ILE A 355 -0.26 5.13 -7.12
C ILE A 355 0.94 6.08 -6.99
N GLY A 356 1.30 6.48 -5.76
CA GLY A 356 2.56 7.18 -5.49
C GLY A 356 3.78 6.38 -5.92
N CYS A 357 3.86 5.10 -5.55
CA CYS A 357 4.90 4.19 -6.03
C CYS A 357 4.88 4.02 -7.55
N ALA A 358 3.70 3.85 -8.13
CA ALA A 358 3.53 3.80 -9.57
C ALA A 358 4.04 5.07 -10.25
N ALA A 359 3.79 6.25 -9.69
CA ALA A 359 4.27 7.52 -10.22
C ALA A 359 5.79 7.66 -10.15
N ILE A 360 6.41 7.22 -9.05
CA ILE A 360 7.88 7.16 -8.90
C ILE A 360 8.49 6.26 -9.99
N ILE A 361 7.91 5.08 -10.20
CA ILE A 361 8.35 4.16 -11.26
C ILE A 361 8.12 4.76 -12.66
N GLY A 362 6.99 5.41 -12.89
CA GLY A 362 6.69 6.13 -14.12
C GLY A 362 7.69 7.25 -14.38
N ASN A 363 8.12 7.96 -13.34
CA ASN A 363 9.14 8.99 -13.43
C ASN A 363 10.52 8.40 -13.78
N ALA A 364 10.96 7.34 -13.10
CA ALA A 364 12.25 6.72 -13.39
C ALA A 364 12.32 6.12 -14.81
N THR A 365 11.19 5.62 -15.30
CA THR A 365 11.09 5.02 -16.64
C THR A 365 10.86 6.03 -17.76
N GLY A 366 10.21 7.17 -17.47
CA GLY A 366 9.70 8.09 -18.49
C GLY A 366 9.60 9.57 -18.11
N GLY A 367 10.25 10.00 -17.03
CA GLY A 367 10.25 11.37 -16.53
C GLY A 367 8.85 11.89 -16.16
N ILE A 368 8.67 13.20 -16.20
CA ILE A 368 7.40 13.90 -15.89
C ILE A 368 6.21 13.29 -16.66
N ARG A 369 6.42 12.93 -17.94
CA ARG A 369 5.37 12.31 -18.75
C ARG A 369 4.96 10.95 -18.19
N GLY A 370 5.94 10.08 -17.92
CA GLY A 370 5.69 8.76 -17.34
C GLY A 370 5.01 8.87 -15.98
N CYS A 371 5.44 9.82 -15.14
CA CYS A 371 4.81 10.12 -13.85
C CYS A 371 3.32 10.46 -14.01
N ILE A 372 2.98 11.44 -14.86
CA ILE A 372 1.61 11.93 -15.03
C ILE A 372 0.72 10.86 -15.70
N MET A 373 1.16 10.27 -16.81
CA MET A 373 0.37 9.26 -17.52
C MET A 373 0.18 8.00 -16.66
N GLY A 374 1.25 7.57 -15.99
CA GLY A 374 1.22 6.42 -15.10
C GLY A 374 0.25 6.62 -13.95
N ALA A 375 0.30 7.76 -13.26
CA ALA A 375 -0.62 8.10 -12.19
C ALA A 375 -2.08 8.23 -12.68
N ALA A 376 -2.29 8.89 -13.82
CA ALA A 376 -3.63 9.07 -14.41
C ALA A 376 -4.29 7.74 -14.76
N VAL A 377 -3.57 6.86 -15.46
CA VAL A 377 -4.07 5.54 -15.82
C VAL A 377 -4.27 4.68 -14.58
N SER A 378 -3.37 4.76 -13.60
CA SER A 378 -3.52 4.02 -12.34
C SER A 378 -4.76 4.47 -11.56
N GLY A 379 -5.08 5.77 -11.54
CA GLY A 379 -6.30 6.29 -10.90
C GLY A 379 -7.58 5.76 -11.55
N ILE A 380 -7.60 5.62 -12.88
CA ILE A 380 -8.73 5.00 -13.61
C ILE A 380 -8.82 3.51 -13.27
N ILE A 381 -7.71 2.78 -13.39
CA ILE A 381 -7.65 1.34 -13.12
C ILE A 381 -8.08 1.04 -11.69
N MET A 382 -7.66 1.86 -10.73
CA MET A 382 -8.01 1.70 -9.33
C MET A 382 -9.51 1.71 -9.11
N VAL A 383 -10.23 2.68 -9.67
CA VAL A 383 -11.70 2.77 -9.57
C VAL A 383 -12.34 1.53 -10.20
N LEU A 384 -11.90 1.15 -11.41
CA LEU A 384 -12.44 -0.04 -12.08
C LEU A 384 -12.20 -1.32 -11.26
N LEU A 385 -10.99 -1.48 -10.68
CA LEU A 385 -10.65 -2.64 -9.88
C LEU A 385 -11.50 -2.74 -8.60
N VAL A 386 -11.75 -1.64 -7.90
CA VAL A 386 -12.69 -1.67 -6.75
C VAL A 386 -14.10 -1.99 -7.19
N GLY A 387 -14.56 -1.34 -8.26
CA GLY A 387 -15.92 -1.51 -8.77
C GLY A 387 -16.22 -2.93 -9.21
N PHE A 388 -15.33 -3.54 -9.98
CA PHE A 388 -15.44 -4.95 -10.37
C PHE A 388 -15.17 -5.90 -9.20
N GLY A 389 -14.27 -5.51 -8.28
CA GLY A 389 -13.97 -6.28 -7.07
C GLY A 389 -15.20 -6.47 -6.20
N ALA A 390 -16.13 -5.51 -6.19
CA ALA A 390 -17.36 -5.60 -5.41
C ALA A 390 -18.17 -6.88 -5.67
N TYR A 391 -18.17 -7.41 -6.90
CA TYR A 391 -18.84 -8.68 -7.23
C TYR A 391 -18.22 -9.94 -6.59
N PHE A 392 -17.08 -9.79 -5.92
CA PHE A 392 -16.33 -10.86 -5.27
C PHE A 392 -16.16 -10.62 -3.76
N PHE A 393 -16.59 -9.47 -3.25
CA PHE A 393 -16.40 -9.08 -1.85
C PHE A 393 -17.66 -8.54 -1.17
N ASN A 394 -18.77 -8.33 -1.90
CA ASN A 394 -19.98 -7.70 -1.34
C ASN A 394 -20.56 -8.45 -0.13
N ASP A 395 -20.36 -9.76 -0.08
CA ASP A 395 -20.85 -10.62 1.00
C ASP A 395 -19.77 -10.95 2.04
N THR A 396 -18.61 -10.29 1.98
CA THR A 396 -17.50 -10.50 2.92
C THR A 396 -16.87 -9.19 3.39
N ILE A 397 -15.92 -8.63 2.63
CA ILE A 397 -15.02 -7.56 3.09
C ILE A 397 -15.15 -6.27 2.27
N GLN A 398 -16.30 -6.03 1.63
CA GLN A 398 -16.44 -4.92 0.70
C GLN A 398 -16.12 -3.56 1.31
N GLN A 399 -16.56 -3.28 2.54
CA GLN A 399 -16.25 -2.01 3.20
C GLN A 399 -14.74 -1.83 3.42
N TRP A 400 -14.02 -2.92 3.72
CA TRP A 400 -12.57 -2.89 3.83
C TRP A 400 -11.92 -2.62 2.46
N MET A 401 -12.44 -3.22 1.39
CA MET A 401 -11.96 -3.00 0.01
C MET A 401 -12.21 -1.58 -0.51
N LEU A 402 -13.23 -0.88 -0.01
CA LEU A 402 -13.45 0.54 -0.32
C LEU A 402 -12.39 1.47 0.28
N VAL A 403 -11.66 1.00 1.30
CA VAL A 403 -10.57 1.77 1.94
C VAL A 403 -9.21 1.34 1.40
N TYR A 404 -8.97 0.04 1.27
CA TYR A 404 -7.65 -0.53 1.00
C TYR A 404 -7.51 -1.19 -0.39
N GLY A 405 -8.57 -1.24 -1.18
CA GLY A 405 -8.60 -1.88 -2.49
C GLY A 405 -8.09 -1.02 -3.64
N GLY A 406 -8.48 -1.37 -4.86
CA GLY A 406 -8.18 -0.60 -6.08
C GLY A 406 -6.80 -0.87 -6.66
N GLN A 407 -6.23 -2.00 -6.29
CA GLN A 407 -4.90 -2.40 -6.69
C GLN A 407 -4.82 -3.94 -6.75
N ASP A 408 -3.64 -4.52 -6.60
CA ASP A 408 -3.42 -5.96 -6.52
C ASP A 408 -4.43 -6.76 -5.65
N PHE A 409 -4.88 -6.31 -4.46
CA PHE A 409 -5.92 -6.99 -3.67
C PHE A 409 -7.20 -7.17 -4.48
N SER A 410 -7.64 -6.11 -5.17
CA SER A 410 -8.81 -6.16 -6.03
C SER A 410 -8.56 -7.07 -7.23
N LEU A 411 -7.45 -6.88 -7.96
CA LEU A 411 -7.14 -7.67 -9.15
C LEU A 411 -7.02 -9.15 -8.83
N TRP A 412 -6.18 -9.51 -7.88
CA TRP A 412 -5.91 -10.90 -7.53
C TRP A 412 -7.10 -11.54 -6.81
N GLY A 413 -7.86 -10.78 -6.03
CA GLY A 413 -9.11 -11.24 -5.43
C GLY A 413 -10.17 -11.57 -6.48
N ILE A 414 -10.32 -10.74 -7.53
CA ILE A 414 -11.20 -11.05 -8.67
C ILE A 414 -10.74 -12.34 -9.37
N LEU A 415 -9.43 -12.47 -9.65
CA LEU A 415 -8.87 -13.65 -10.31
C LEU A 415 -9.08 -14.93 -9.49
N GLU A 416 -8.84 -14.85 -8.18
CA GLU A 416 -9.06 -15.97 -7.28
C GLU A 416 -10.55 -16.31 -7.15
N GLY A 417 -11.42 -15.33 -6.97
CA GLY A 417 -12.86 -15.54 -6.89
C GLY A 417 -13.44 -16.18 -8.17
N LEU A 418 -12.96 -15.77 -9.36
CA LEU A 418 -13.31 -16.42 -10.63
C LEU A 418 -12.85 -17.88 -10.68
N PHE A 419 -11.63 -18.15 -10.23
CA PHE A 419 -11.08 -19.50 -10.17
C PHE A 419 -11.80 -20.38 -9.14
N ALA A 420 -12.10 -19.83 -7.96
CA ALA A 420 -12.78 -20.49 -6.85
C ALA A 420 -14.17 -20.99 -7.24
N ARG A 421 -14.93 -20.21 -8.03
CA ARG A 421 -16.26 -20.58 -8.56
C ARG A 421 -16.25 -21.83 -9.45
N LEU A 422 -15.09 -22.32 -9.91
CA LEU A 422 -14.98 -23.58 -10.65
C LEU A 422 -15.02 -24.81 -9.73
N PHE A 423 -14.91 -24.64 -8.40
CA PHE A 423 -14.76 -25.72 -7.42
C PHE A 423 -15.88 -25.77 -6.37
N VAL A 424 -16.86 -24.88 -6.51
CA VAL A 424 -18.13 -24.79 -5.77
C VAL A 424 -19.22 -25.28 -6.69
#